data_AF-M4SVK1-F1
#
_entry.id   AF-M4SVK1-F1
#
_cell.length_a   1.000
_cell.length_b   1.000
_cell.length_c   1.000
_cell.angle_alpha   90.00
_cell.angle_beta   90.00
_cell.angle_gamma   90.00
#
_symmetry.space_group_name_H-M   'P 1'
#
loop_
_entity.id
_entity.type
_entity.pdbx_description
1 polymer ?
#
loop_
_entity_poly.entity_id
_entity_poly.type
_entity_poly.pdbx_seq_one_letter_code
_entity_poly.pdbx_strand_id
1 'polypeptide(L)'
;MDCQNRVAIALVKWKAATAAAVALLYVAVTASGSYEALEYTTWSTHCGLAATLRKVHGGVLAKLESQISYRNKLEEMEAKLRIYGLKRAAGDERTTVELLAKTAALMRVSKQNKEQTNLQTAVTAVGLASEGAAANRSYLMMIGSLAHNTQTYCLSDTAKTGSGQNTLSKAGCRHGKKSDYKAGIGPDEQEVDASGFTKITGKTGAANTGETSKCGLFTHQGNPESAAGIFITAASSKPSFGYGMLKISAQDQTAGLKLSDIKGKTADDEQIFWSSCHAAVKAGQDMEAKKTLTVDQTLLAVLVASTEMQTILKLAAAASQQKEPEEVTINLDSAKKTYFGTDNNKIGPLWTKIKGENIVDLIKGKDSTKELGTVTDTTKL
;
A
#
# COMPACT_ATOMS: atom_id res chain seq x y z
N MET A 1 -20.48 -6.03 -85.98
CA MET A 1 -20.00 -6.97 -84.92
C MET A 1 -19.63 -6.12 -83.73
N ASP A 2 -20.34 -6.36 -82.65
CA ASP A 2 -20.90 -5.32 -81.79
C ASP A 2 -20.03 -5.03 -80.54
N CYS A 3 -19.82 -3.75 -80.23
CA CYS A 3 -19.10 -3.29 -79.04
C CYS A 3 -19.75 -3.78 -77.73
N GLN A 4 -21.03 -4.12 -77.77
CA GLN A 4 -21.76 -4.63 -76.60
C GLN A 4 -21.24 -6.00 -76.09
N ASN A 5 -20.74 -6.87 -76.98
CA ASN A 5 -20.22 -8.18 -76.55
C ASN A 5 -18.88 -8.08 -75.83
N ARG A 6 -18.05 -7.08 -76.14
CA ARG A 6 -16.74 -6.88 -75.47
C ARG A 6 -16.91 -6.33 -74.05
N VAL A 7 -17.91 -5.49 -73.81
CA VAL A 7 -18.22 -4.93 -72.48
C VAL A 7 -18.78 -6.02 -71.55
N ALA A 8 -19.65 -6.90 -72.05
CA ALA A 8 -20.18 -8.02 -71.27
C ALA A 8 -19.10 -9.02 -70.83
N ILE A 9 -18.18 -9.38 -71.72
CA ILE A 9 -17.07 -10.30 -71.41
C ILE A 9 -16.08 -9.67 -70.42
N ALA A 10 -15.81 -8.35 -70.53
CA ALA A 10 -14.95 -7.63 -69.61
C ALA A 10 -15.56 -7.54 -68.19
N LEU A 11 -16.87 -7.30 -68.07
CA LEU A 11 -17.58 -7.25 -66.79
C LEU A 11 -17.64 -8.62 -66.07
N VAL A 12 -17.82 -9.71 -66.82
CA VAL A 12 -17.82 -11.07 -66.26
C VAL A 12 -16.42 -11.46 -65.77
N LYS A 13 -15.36 -11.11 -66.52
CA LYS A 13 -13.97 -11.33 -66.08
C LYS A 13 -13.59 -10.47 -64.87
N TRP A 14 -14.09 -9.24 -64.77
CA TRP A 14 -13.82 -8.36 -63.63
C TRP A 14 -14.53 -8.83 -62.36
N LYS A 15 -15.78 -9.32 -62.46
CA LYS A 15 -16.52 -9.93 -61.34
C LYS A 15 -15.90 -11.26 -60.87
N ALA A 16 -15.43 -12.10 -61.78
CA ALA A 16 -14.74 -13.34 -61.43
C ALA A 16 -13.37 -13.07 -60.76
N ALA A 17 -12.62 -12.08 -61.24
CA ALA A 17 -11.34 -11.67 -60.66
C ALA A 17 -11.50 -11.02 -59.27
N THR A 18 -12.55 -10.22 -59.04
CA THR A 18 -12.84 -9.64 -57.72
C THR A 18 -13.39 -10.66 -56.74
N ALA A 19 -14.22 -11.62 -57.17
CA ALA A 19 -14.67 -12.71 -56.30
C ALA A 19 -13.51 -13.63 -55.87
N ALA A 20 -12.57 -13.93 -56.77
CA ALA A 20 -11.37 -14.70 -56.44
C ALA A 20 -10.40 -13.93 -55.51
N ALA A 21 -10.24 -12.62 -55.71
CA ALA A 21 -9.41 -11.77 -54.84
C ALA A 21 -10.03 -11.59 -53.43
N VAL A 22 -11.35 -11.47 -53.33
CA VAL A 22 -12.04 -11.39 -52.02
C VAL A 22 -12.07 -12.75 -51.31
N ALA A 23 -12.17 -13.86 -52.05
CA ALA A 23 -12.04 -15.21 -51.47
C ALA A 23 -10.61 -15.51 -50.98
N LEU A 24 -9.59 -15.02 -51.68
CA LEU A 24 -8.18 -15.11 -51.25
C LEU A 24 -7.86 -14.22 -50.03
N LEU A 25 -8.55 -13.09 -49.87
CA LEU A 25 -8.47 -12.23 -48.67
C LEU A 25 -9.26 -12.80 -47.47
N TYR A 26 -10.14 -13.79 -47.70
CA TYR A 26 -10.93 -14.49 -46.67
C TYR A 26 -10.50 -15.93 -46.45
N VAL A 27 -9.25 -16.29 -46.79
CA VAL A 27 -8.62 -17.45 -46.14
C VAL A 27 -8.33 -17.04 -44.70
N ALA A 28 -9.38 -17.04 -43.88
CA ALA A 28 -9.21 -17.25 -42.46
C ALA A 28 -8.53 -18.61 -42.37
N VAL A 29 -7.20 -18.60 -42.17
CA VAL A 29 -6.51 -19.75 -41.63
C VAL A 29 -7.12 -19.95 -40.25
N THR A 30 -8.22 -20.69 -40.19
CA THR A 30 -8.74 -21.21 -38.94
C THR A 30 -7.71 -22.22 -38.50
N ALA A 31 -6.76 -21.77 -37.68
CA ALA A 31 -5.89 -22.65 -36.94
C ALA A 31 -6.80 -23.49 -36.04
N SER A 32 -7.21 -24.66 -36.53
CA SER A 32 -7.95 -25.66 -35.77
C SER A 32 -6.94 -26.37 -34.89
N GLY A 33 -6.64 -25.77 -33.75
CA GLY A 33 -5.98 -26.46 -32.66
C GLY A 33 -6.80 -26.34 -31.39
N SER A 34 -6.74 -27.39 -30.58
CA SER A 34 -7.34 -27.46 -29.26
C SER A 34 -6.56 -26.59 -28.27
N TYR A 35 -6.64 -25.26 -28.42
CA TYR A 35 -5.86 -24.32 -27.60
C TYR A 35 -6.69 -23.79 -26.43
N GLU A 36 -6.18 -23.91 -25.21
CA GLU A 36 -6.96 -23.65 -23.99
C GLU A 36 -6.78 -22.21 -23.48
N ALA A 37 -7.89 -21.53 -23.19
CA ALA A 37 -7.84 -20.29 -22.42
C ALA A 37 -7.34 -20.54 -21.00
N LEU A 38 -6.80 -19.51 -20.36
CA LEU A 38 -6.40 -19.57 -18.96
C LEU A 38 -7.63 -19.61 -18.05
N GLU A 39 -7.68 -20.57 -17.12
CA GLU A 39 -8.79 -20.71 -16.17
C GLU A 39 -8.96 -19.50 -15.24
N TYR A 40 -10.22 -19.23 -14.86
CA TYR A 40 -10.61 -18.15 -13.96
C TYR A 40 -9.79 -18.08 -12.68
N THR A 41 -9.65 -19.20 -11.97
CA THR A 41 -8.99 -19.25 -10.67
C THR A 41 -7.54 -18.78 -10.74
N THR A 42 -6.80 -19.17 -11.79
CA THR A 42 -5.40 -18.78 -11.95
C THR A 42 -5.28 -17.27 -12.15
N TRP A 43 -5.94 -16.71 -13.16
CA TRP A 43 -5.76 -15.29 -13.45
C TRP A 43 -6.43 -14.36 -12.42
N SER A 44 -7.58 -14.76 -11.85
CA SER A 44 -8.27 -13.94 -10.84
C SER A 44 -7.49 -13.87 -9.53
N THR A 45 -6.76 -14.92 -9.17
CA THR A 45 -5.85 -14.94 -8.01
C THR A 45 -4.71 -13.93 -8.17
N HIS A 46 -4.14 -13.83 -9.37
CA HIS A 46 -3.08 -12.87 -9.67
C HIS A 46 -3.61 -11.42 -9.71
N CYS A 47 -4.85 -11.22 -10.19
CA CYS A 47 -5.54 -9.93 -10.02
C CYS A 47 -5.82 -9.60 -8.55
N GLY A 48 -6.14 -10.61 -7.74
CA GLY A 48 -6.31 -10.49 -6.29
C GLY A 48 -5.04 -9.99 -5.62
N LEU A 49 -3.88 -10.54 -5.98
CA LEU A 49 -2.57 -10.04 -5.52
C LEU A 49 -2.39 -8.56 -5.85
N ALA A 50 -2.70 -8.14 -7.08
CA ALA A 50 -2.63 -6.74 -7.45
C ALA A 50 -3.56 -5.86 -6.61
N ALA A 51 -4.76 -6.35 -6.22
CA ALA A 51 -5.65 -5.63 -5.32
C ALA A 51 -5.06 -5.52 -3.91
N THR A 52 -4.53 -6.61 -3.35
CA THR A 52 -3.85 -6.65 -2.05
C THR A 52 -2.69 -5.66 -1.99
N LEU A 53 -1.81 -5.68 -3.00
CA LEU A 53 -0.66 -4.77 -3.08
C LEU A 53 -1.08 -3.29 -3.16
N ARG A 54 -2.22 -2.98 -3.78
CA ARG A 54 -2.72 -1.60 -3.78
C ARG A 54 -3.16 -1.12 -2.41
N LYS A 55 -3.60 -2.00 -1.49
CA LYS A 55 -3.96 -1.61 -0.11
C LYS A 55 -2.77 -1.08 0.69
N VAL A 56 -1.54 -1.45 0.30
CA VAL A 56 -0.30 -1.07 1.00
C VAL A 56 -0.18 0.46 1.13
N HIS A 57 -0.53 1.20 0.07
CA HIS A 57 -0.52 2.66 0.07
C HIS A 57 -1.36 3.26 1.20
N GLY A 58 -2.62 2.84 1.30
CA GLY A 58 -3.55 3.36 2.30
C GLY A 58 -3.15 2.96 3.72
N GLY A 59 -2.71 1.72 3.92
CA GLY A 59 -2.22 1.23 5.22
C GLY A 59 -0.97 1.96 5.71
N VAL A 60 -0.01 2.20 4.82
CA VAL A 60 1.21 2.95 5.14
C VAL A 60 0.89 4.42 5.42
N LEU A 61 0.06 5.06 4.59
CA LEU A 61 -0.33 6.45 4.80
C LEU A 61 -1.07 6.66 6.12
N ALA A 62 -2.00 5.78 6.48
CA ALA A 62 -2.72 5.85 7.76
C ALA A 62 -1.76 5.84 8.96
N LYS A 63 -0.68 5.06 8.88
CA LYS A 63 0.34 5.00 9.94
C LYS A 63 1.19 6.26 10.00
N LEU A 64 1.62 6.79 8.85
CA LEU A 64 2.36 8.06 8.80
C LEU A 64 1.51 9.21 9.32
N GLU A 65 0.23 9.28 8.93
CA GLU A 65 -0.72 10.27 9.45
C GLU A 65 -0.91 10.14 10.96
N SER A 66 -0.99 8.91 11.49
CA SER A 66 -1.07 8.69 12.95
C SER A 66 0.17 9.21 13.68
N GLN A 67 1.36 9.06 13.10
CA GLN A 67 2.63 9.54 13.67
C GLN A 67 2.69 11.08 13.66
N ILE A 68 2.31 11.71 12.55
CA ILE A 68 2.23 13.17 12.44
C ILE A 68 1.20 13.73 13.43
N SER A 69 0.00 13.16 13.47
CA SER A 69 -1.06 13.57 14.39
C SER A 69 -0.62 13.46 15.85
N TYR A 70 0.03 12.35 16.22
CA TYR A 70 0.59 12.15 17.56
C TYR A 70 1.56 13.26 17.96
N ARG A 71 2.50 13.62 17.07
CA ARG A 71 3.45 14.71 17.31
C ARG A 71 2.78 16.08 17.42
N ASN A 72 1.86 16.38 16.52
CA ASN A 72 1.16 17.67 16.51
C ASN A 72 0.37 17.86 17.81
N LYS A 73 -0.21 16.79 18.37
CA LYS A 73 -0.93 16.85 19.65
C LYS A 73 0.01 17.01 20.85
N LEU A 74 1.21 16.43 20.81
CA LEU A 74 2.24 16.70 21.81
C LEU A 74 2.74 18.15 21.74
N GLU A 75 2.95 18.69 20.54
CA GLU A 75 3.36 20.08 20.33
C GLU A 75 2.27 21.07 20.78
N GLU A 76 1.00 20.80 20.45
CA GLU A 76 -0.13 21.60 20.94
C GLU A 76 -0.19 21.61 22.47
N MET A 77 -0.02 20.46 23.12
CA MET A 77 0.02 20.38 24.58
C MET A 77 1.23 21.10 25.17
N GLU A 78 2.43 20.93 24.60
CA GLU A 78 3.64 21.64 24.99
C GLU A 78 3.42 23.15 24.96
N ALA A 79 2.89 23.68 23.85
CA ALA A 79 2.66 25.11 23.68
C ALA A 79 1.66 25.65 24.70
N LYS A 80 0.53 24.96 24.92
CA LYS A 80 -0.46 25.33 25.95
C LYS A 80 0.15 25.38 27.34
N LEU A 81 0.94 24.38 27.71
CA LEU A 81 1.65 24.35 28.99
C LEU A 81 2.61 25.53 29.11
N ARG A 82 3.43 25.82 28.10
CA ARG A 82 4.37 26.94 28.13
C ARG A 82 3.66 28.30 28.23
N ILE A 83 2.59 28.52 27.48
CA ILE A 83 1.80 29.75 27.53
C ILE A 83 1.21 29.96 28.93
N TYR A 84 0.56 28.95 29.49
CA TYR A 84 0.01 29.03 30.85
C TYR A 84 1.12 29.27 31.90
N GLY A 85 2.23 28.56 31.75
CA GLY A 85 3.41 28.68 32.62
C GLY A 85 4.02 30.08 32.64
N LEU A 86 4.07 30.74 31.49
CA LEU A 86 4.59 32.11 31.35
C LEU A 86 3.58 33.17 31.80
N LYS A 87 2.29 32.94 31.56
CA LYS A 87 1.25 33.95 31.79
C LYS A 87 0.75 33.98 33.24
N ARG A 88 0.53 32.81 33.85
CA ARG A 88 -0.26 32.70 35.08
C ARG A 88 0.40 31.88 36.18
N ALA A 89 1.13 30.83 35.83
CA ALA A 89 1.68 29.91 36.82
C ALA A 89 2.76 30.58 37.70
N ALA A 90 2.78 30.24 38.99
CA ALA A 90 3.76 30.71 39.96
C ALA A 90 4.19 29.58 40.90
N GLY A 91 5.37 29.71 41.52
CA GLY A 91 5.91 28.74 42.47
C GLY A 91 5.92 27.30 41.91
N ASP A 92 5.48 26.35 42.73
CA ASP A 92 5.45 24.91 42.40
C ASP A 92 4.59 24.59 41.17
N GLU A 93 3.54 25.36 40.91
CA GLU A 93 2.69 25.15 39.73
C GLU A 93 3.46 25.46 38.44
N ARG A 94 4.29 26.51 38.44
CA ARG A 94 5.16 26.85 37.30
C ARG A 94 6.16 25.73 37.02
N THR A 95 6.80 25.19 38.06
CA THR A 95 7.71 24.05 37.94
C THR A 95 6.98 22.82 37.39
N THR A 96 5.78 22.51 37.90
CA THR A 96 4.97 21.36 37.46
C THR A 96 4.63 21.47 35.97
N VAL A 97 4.20 22.65 35.52
CA VAL A 97 3.85 22.91 34.12
C VAL A 97 5.09 22.85 33.22
N GLU A 98 6.23 23.34 33.68
CA GLU A 98 7.49 23.26 32.95
C GLU A 98 7.99 21.82 32.78
N LEU A 99 7.88 20.98 33.82
CA LEU A 99 8.20 19.55 33.73
C LEU A 99 7.31 18.83 32.71
N LEU A 100 6.02 19.13 32.69
CA LEU A 100 5.08 18.59 31.70
C LEU A 100 5.41 19.05 30.29
N ALA A 101 5.71 20.33 30.09
CA ALA A 101 6.08 20.88 28.79
C ALA A 101 7.36 20.23 28.24
N LYS A 102 8.40 20.12 29.08
CA LYS A 102 9.65 19.41 28.73
C LYS A 102 9.42 17.95 28.42
N THR A 103 8.50 17.29 29.14
CA THR A 103 8.14 15.89 28.87
C THR A 103 7.46 15.73 27.52
N ALA A 104 6.50 16.60 27.18
CA ALA A 104 5.86 16.60 25.86
C ALA A 104 6.88 16.83 24.73
N ALA A 105 7.81 17.78 24.92
CA ALA A 105 8.89 18.04 23.99
C ALA A 105 9.80 16.82 23.80
N LEU A 106 10.22 16.18 24.90
CA LEU A 106 11.08 15.00 24.86
C LEU A 106 10.38 13.81 24.21
N MET A 107 9.09 13.58 24.51
CA MET A 107 8.28 12.55 23.84
C MET A 107 8.16 12.79 22.34
N ARG A 108 8.10 14.05 21.89
CA ARG A 108 8.07 14.39 20.46
C ARG A 108 9.39 14.05 19.78
N VAL A 109 10.52 14.45 20.38
CA VAL A 109 11.87 14.21 19.81
C VAL A 109 12.28 12.75 19.88
N SER A 110 11.95 12.03 20.96
CA SER A 110 12.34 10.61 21.16
C SER A 110 11.78 9.68 20.07
N LYS A 111 10.73 10.10 19.37
CA LYS A 111 10.12 9.32 18.28
C LYS A 111 10.61 9.72 16.89
N GLN A 112 11.29 10.85 16.74
CA GLN A 112 11.71 11.39 15.43
C GLN A 112 12.69 10.48 14.68
N ASN A 113 13.65 9.86 15.38
CA ASN A 113 14.61 8.93 14.73
C ASN A 113 13.93 7.68 14.17
N LYS A 114 12.89 7.18 14.85
CA LYS A 114 12.10 6.04 14.36
C LYS A 114 11.26 6.43 13.14
N GLU A 115 10.81 7.69 13.07
CA GLU A 115 10.04 8.21 11.95
C GLU A 115 10.85 8.31 10.65
N GLN A 116 12.15 8.67 10.72
CA GLN A 116 12.99 8.68 9.52
C GLN A 116 13.15 7.28 8.91
N THR A 117 13.41 6.27 9.74
CA THR A 117 13.43 4.87 9.29
C THR A 117 12.07 4.44 8.73
N ASN A 118 10.97 4.87 9.37
CA ASN A 118 9.62 4.57 8.90
C ASN A 118 9.32 5.19 7.52
N LEU A 119 9.85 6.38 7.22
CA LEU A 119 9.69 6.99 5.89
C LEU A 119 10.38 6.18 4.80
N GLN A 120 11.61 5.71 5.05
CA GLN A 120 12.29 4.84 4.09
C GLN A 120 11.54 3.52 3.91
N THR A 121 11.09 2.90 5.01
CA THR A 121 10.25 1.69 4.97
C THR A 121 8.97 1.92 4.16
N ALA A 122 8.29 3.04 4.38
CA ALA A 122 7.08 3.42 3.67
C ALA A 122 7.31 3.56 2.16
N VAL A 123 8.37 4.28 1.75
CA VAL A 123 8.72 4.48 0.34
C VAL A 123 9.03 3.15 -0.33
N THR A 124 9.84 2.31 0.31
CA THR A 124 10.19 0.99 -0.25
C THR A 124 8.96 0.08 -0.36
N ALA A 125 8.11 0.03 0.67
CA ALA A 125 6.89 -0.76 0.67
C ALA A 125 5.93 -0.34 -0.46
N VAL A 126 5.70 0.96 -0.60
CA VAL A 126 4.84 1.53 -1.64
C VAL A 126 5.42 1.31 -3.04
N GLY A 127 6.72 1.51 -3.22
CA GLY A 127 7.40 1.32 -4.51
C GLY A 127 7.29 -0.11 -5.02
N LEU A 128 7.69 -1.08 -4.21
CA LEU A 128 7.66 -2.49 -4.59
C LEU A 128 6.23 -3.04 -4.70
N ALA A 129 5.30 -2.56 -3.87
CA ALA A 129 3.89 -2.93 -4.01
C ALA A 129 3.27 -2.38 -5.30
N SER A 130 3.60 -1.13 -5.68
CA SER A 130 3.17 -0.53 -6.94
C SER A 130 3.69 -1.31 -8.13
N GLU A 131 4.98 -1.64 -8.13
CA GLU A 131 5.62 -2.42 -9.19
C GLU A 131 4.98 -3.81 -9.32
N GLY A 132 4.81 -4.54 -8.22
CA GLY A 132 4.18 -5.86 -8.22
C GLY A 132 2.72 -5.82 -8.67
N ALA A 133 1.96 -4.79 -8.26
CA ALA A 133 0.58 -4.61 -8.71
C ALA A 133 0.50 -4.28 -10.21
N ALA A 134 1.43 -3.45 -10.71
CA ALA A 134 1.54 -3.09 -12.11
C ALA A 134 1.97 -4.28 -12.98
N ALA A 135 2.93 -5.08 -12.52
CA ALA A 135 3.39 -6.29 -13.18
C ALA A 135 2.21 -7.26 -13.42
N ASN A 136 1.47 -7.61 -12.36
CA ASN A 136 0.30 -8.49 -12.44
C ASN A 136 -0.80 -7.93 -13.35
N ARG A 137 -1.17 -6.67 -13.14
CA ARG A 137 -2.22 -6.01 -13.93
C ARG A 137 -1.86 -6.00 -15.42
N SER A 138 -0.64 -5.60 -15.76
CA SER A 138 -0.29 -5.25 -17.14
C SER A 138 -0.32 -6.47 -18.05
N TYR A 139 0.27 -7.59 -17.61
CA TYR A 139 0.24 -8.80 -18.42
C TYR A 139 -1.19 -9.39 -18.49
N LEU A 140 -1.98 -9.32 -17.43
CA LEU A 140 -3.36 -9.82 -17.46
C LEU A 140 -4.29 -8.97 -18.30
N MET A 141 -4.09 -7.65 -18.31
CA MET A 141 -4.79 -6.77 -19.25
C MET A 141 -4.39 -7.04 -20.70
N MET A 142 -3.11 -7.31 -20.96
CA MET A 142 -2.65 -7.72 -22.29
C MET A 142 -3.31 -9.03 -22.70
N ILE A 143 -3.22 -10.10 -21.89
CA ILE A 143 -3.84 -11.40 -22.20
C ILE A 143 -5.36 -11.25 -22.36
N GLY A 144 -6.03 -10.48 -21.50
CA GLY A 144 -7.46 -10.22 -21.61
C GLY A 144 -7.87 -9.40 -22.83
N SER A 145 -6.95 -8.59 -23.39
CA SER A 145 -7.18 -7.88 -24.65
C SER A 145 -7.09 -8.77 -25.89
N LEU A 146 -6.50 -9.97 -25.76
CA LEU A 146 -6.51 -11.01 -26.78
C LEU A 146 -7.88 -11.71 -26.79
N ALA A 147 -8.91 -10.97 -27.16
CA ALA A 147 -10.28 -11.46 -27.25
C ALA A 147 -10.96 -10.90 -28.51
N HIS A 148 -11.68 -11.76 -29.21
CA HIS A 148 -12.61 -11.39 -30.27
C HIS A 148 -13.96 -11.97 -29.91
N ASN A 149 -14.84 -11.09 -29.41
CA ASN A 149 -16.21 -11.38 -28.95
C ASN A 149 -16.29 -12.68 -28.11
N THR A 150 -17.29 -13.54 -28.34
CA THR A 150 -17.43 -14.87 -27.70
C THR A 150 -16.69 -15.98 -28.44
N GLN A 151 -16.09 -15.68 -29.60
CA GLN A 151 -15.44 -16.68 -30.46
C GLN A 151 -14.06 -17.05 -29.92
N THR A 152 -13.22 -16.08 -29.54
CA THR A 152 -11.87 -16.33 -29.03
C THR A 152 -11.54 -15.41 -27.86
N TYR A 153 -10.81 -15.93 -26.87
CA TYR A 153 -10.34 -15.20 -25.69
C TYR A 153 -9.27 -16.01 -24.97
N CYS A 154 -8.35 -15.30 -24.32
CA CYS A 154 -7.30 -15.95 -23.55
C CYS A 154 -7.55 -16.10 -22.05
N LEU A 155 -8.65 -15.53 -21.54
CA LEU A 155 -9.06 -15.64 -20.15
C LEU A 155 -10.49 -16.20 -20.09
N SER A 156 -10.68 -17.33 -19.42
CA SER A 156 -12.03 -17.88 -19.18
C SER A 156 -12.73 -17.16 -18.05
N ASP A 157 -14.05 -17.06 -18.14
CA ASP A 157 -14.91 -16.73 -17.01
C ASP A 157 -15.00 -17.88 -16.00
N THR A 158 -15.74 -17.65 -14.90
CA THR A 158 -15.89 -18.62 -13.81
C THR A 158 -16.62 -19.90 -14.26
N ALA A 159 -17.50 -19.81 -15.27
CA ALA A 159 -18.26 -20.94 -15.79
C ALA A 159 -17.47 -21.76 -16.83
N LYS A 160 -16.33 -21.24 -17.33
CA LYS A 160 -15.56 -21.80 -18.44
C LYS A 160 -16.39 -21.91 -19.73
N THR A 161 -17.28 -20.95 -19.93
CA THR A 161 -18.18 -20.87 -21.08
C THR A 161 -18.13 -19.51 -21.79
N GLY A 162 -17.24 -18.62 -21.36
CA GLY A 162 -17.17 -17.26 -21.85
C GLY A 162 -15.87 -16.53 -21.51
N SER A 163 -15.76 -15.30 -21.99
CA SER A 163 -14.60 -14.43 -21.77
C SER A 163 -14.62 -13.81 -20.38
N GLY A 164 -13.49 -13.93 -19.68
CA GLY A 164 -13.22 -13.27 -18.40
C GLY A 164 -12.79 -11.79 -18.52
N GLN A 165 -12.65 -11.26 -19.74
CA GLN A 165 -12.11 -9.90 -19.97
C GLN A 165 -12.82 -8.81 -19.14
N ASN A 166 -14.15 -8.84 -19.12
CA ASN A 166 -14.96 -7.82 -18.44
C ASN A 166 -14.92 -7.92 -16.91
N THR A 167 -14.37 -9.00 -16.35
CA THR A 167 -14.28 -9.21 -14.90
C THR A 167 -12.87 -8.97 -14.34
N LEU A 168 -11.86 -8.71 -15.20
CA LEU A 168 -10.50 -8.35 -14.80
C LEU A 168 -10.45 -7.22 -13.76
N SER A 169 -11.14 -6.11 -14.04
CA SER A 169 -11.17 -4.96 -13.13
C SER A 169 -11.83 -5.29 -11.79
N LYS A 170 -12.86 -6.15 -11.80
CA LYS A 170 -13.57 -6.59 -10.59
C LYS A 170 -12.69 -7.53 -9.75
N ALA A 171 -11.90 -8.39 -10.41
CA ALA A 171 -10.95 -9.28 -9.76
C ALA A 171 -9.72 -8.54 -9.20
N GLY A 172 -9.48 -7.29 -9.60
CA GLY A 172 -8.38 -6.46 -9.08
C GLY A 172 -7.36 -5.99 -10.11
N CYS A 173 -7.40 -6.51 -11.34
CA CYS A 173 -6.59 -6.00 -12.45
C CYS A 173 -7.22 -4.73 -13.02
N ARG A 174 -7.03 -3.61 -12.33
CA ARG A 174 -7.56 -2.30 -12.72
C ARG A 174 -6.49 -1.22 -12.65
N HIS A 175 -6.71 -0.11 -13.33
CA HIS A 175 -5.89 1.08 -13.11
C HIS A 175 -5.98 1.53 -11.64
N GLY A 176 -4.87 2.09 -11.14
CA GLY A 176 -4.87 2.81 -9.87
C GLY A 176 -5.84 4.00 -9.94
N LYS A 177 -6.49 4.30 -8.82
CA LYS A 177 -7.39 5.44 -8.67
C LYS A 177 -6.90 6.31 -7.51
N LYS A 178 -7.25 7.60 -7.51
CA LYS A 178 -6.88 8.52 -6.40
C LYS A 178 -7.27 7.99 -5.02
N SER A 179 -8.35 7.21 -4.91
CA SER A 179 -8.78 6.58 -3.66
C SER A 179 -7.80 5.55 -3.11
N ASP A 180 -6.99 4.91 -3.96
CA ASP A 180 -6.03 3.89 -3.54
C ASP A 180 -4.88 4.50 -2.72
N TYR A 181 -4.65 5.81 -2.88
CA TYR A 181 -3.59 6.57 -2.21
C TYR A 181 -4.11 7.39 -1.02
N LYS A 182 -5.34 7.12 -0.55
CA LYS A 182 -5.87 7.71 0.67
C LYS A 182 -5.61 6.78 1.85
N ALA A 183 -5.46 7.35 3.05
CA ALA A 183 -5.34 6.59 4.28
C ALA A 183 -6.50 5.61 4.43
N GLY A 184 -6.19 4.38 4.82
CA GLY A 184 -7.17 3.32 4.89
C GLY A 184 -6.58 2.04 5.47
N ILE A 185 -7.34 0.95 5.34
CA ILE A 185 -6.93 -0.36 5.83
C ILE A 185 -5.89 -0.94 4.86
N GLY A 186 -4.74 -1.34 5.41
CA GLY A 186 -3.72 -2.07 4.67
C GLY A 186 -4.12 -3.52 4.38
N PRO A 187 -3.22 -4.33 3.79
CA PRO A 187 -3.43 -5.76 3.72
C PRO A 187 -3.47 -6.37 5.12
N ASP A 188 -4.30 -7.40 5.32
CA ASP A 188 -4.40 -8.15 6.57
C ASP A 188 -3.53 -9.43 6.57
N GLU A 189 -3.47 -10.14 7.70
CA GLU A 189 -2.68 -11.38 7.85
C GLU A 189 -3.19 -12.54 6.97
N GLN A 190 -4.46 -12.52 6.55
CA GLN A 190 -5.00 -13.51 5.62
C GLN A 190 -4.63 -13.20 4.17
N GLU A 191 -4.03 -12.04 3.90
CA GLU A 191 -3.54 -11.64 2.58
C GLU A 191 -2.01 -11.65 2.50
N VAL A 192 -1.34 -11.18 3.56
CA VAL A 192 0.12 -11.16 3.69
C VAL A 192 0.50 -11.51 5.12
N ASP A 193 1.20 -12.61 5.30
CA ASP A 193 1.66 -13.10 6.60
C ASP A 193 3.19 -13.08 6.70
N ALA A 194 3.73 -13.70 7.75
CA ALA A 194 5.16 -13.82 7.97
C ALA A 194 5.88 -14.67 6.92
N SER A 195 5.18 -15.49 6.14
CA SER A 195 5.73 -16.44 5.16
C SER A 195 5.63 -15.91 3.73
N GLY A 196 4.57 -15.19 3.38
CA GLY A 196 4.36 -14.72 2.02
C GLY A 196 3.00 -14.09 1.73
N PHE A 197 2.62 -14.12 0.45
CA PHE A 197 1.30 -13.76 -0.04
C PHE A 197 0.40 -15.00 0.00
N THR A 198 -0.35 -15.15 1.09
CA THR A 198 -1.04 -16.38 1.52
C THR A 198 -1.92 -17.02 0.45
N LYS A 199 -2.57 -16.22 -0.40
CA LYS A 199 -3.51 -16.66 -1.44
C LYS A 199 -2.82 -17.15 -2.72
N ILE A 200 -1.51 -16.98 -2.84
CA ILE A 200 -0.75 -17.32 -4.05
C ILE A 200 -0.01 -18.65 -3.84
N THR A 201 -0.75 -19.74 -4.01
CA THR A 201 -0.25 -21.11 -3.79
C THR A 201 0.65 -21.63 -4.91
N GLY A 202 0.75 -20.88 -6.01
CA GLY A 202 1.45 -21.29 -7.23
C GLY A 202 0.70 -22.35 -8.03
N LYS A 203 1.21 -22.61 -9.23
CA LYS A 203 0.70 -23.63 -10.14
C LYS A 203 1.90 -24.40 -10.70
N THR A 204 1.95 -25.71 -10.48
CA THR A 204 2.91 -26.57 -11.16
C THR A 204 2.51 -26.66 -12.64
N GLY A 205 3.49 -26.79 -13.53
CA GLY A 205 3.26 -26.83 -14.99
C GLY A 205 2.17 -27.83 -15.35
N ALA A 206 1.00 -27.32 -15.72
CA ALA A 206 -0.21 -28.09 -15.94
C ALA A 206 -1.06 -27.41 -17.00
N ALA A 207 -2.01 -28.15 -17.56
CA ALA A 207 -2.96 -27.64 -18.55
C ALA A 207 -3.68 -26.37 -18.04
N ASN A 208 -4.02 -25.47 -18.95
CA ASN A 208 -4.67 -24.21 -18.61
C ASN A 208 -6.10 -24.38 -18.12
N THR A 209 -6.77 -25.48 -18.49
CA THR A 209 -8.08 -25.94 -17.98
C THR A 209 -9.21 -24.92 -18.07
N GLY A 210 -9.04 -23.84 -18.84
CA GLY A 210 -10.12 -22.96 -19.29
C GLY A 210 -10.86 -23.55 -20.49
N GLU A 211 -11.64 -22.72 -21.17
CA GLU A 211 -12.39 -23.18 -22.33
C GLU A 211 -11.46 -23.51 -23.51
N THR A 212 -11.75 -24.62 -24.18
CA THR A 212 -10.95 -25.16 -25.28
C THR A 212 -11.18 -24.40 -26.58
N SER A 213 -10.18 -24.39 -27.45
CA SER A 213 -10.19 -23.74 -28.76
C SER A 213 -10.42 -22.22 -28.70
N LYS A 214 -9.91 -21.54 -27.66
CA LYS A 214 -10.14 -20.10 -27.45
C LYS A 214 -8.90 -19.22 -27.54
N CYS A 215 -7.71 -19.74 -27.21
CA CYS A 215 -6.52 -18.90 -27.03
C CYS A 215 -5.27 -19.42 -27.75
N GLY A 216 -4.87 -18.76 -28.83
CA GLY A 216 -3.63 -19.10 -29.55
C GLY A 216 -2.32 -18.67 -28.86
N LEU A 217 -2.39 -17.90 -27.76
CA LEU A 217 -1.19 -17.41 -27.07
C LEU A 217 -0.34 -18.55 -26.49
N PHE A 218 -0.99 -19.62 -26.03
CA PHE A 218 -0.33 -20.75 -25.35
C PHE A 218 0.07 -21.86 -26.32
N THR A 219 -0.14 -21.65 -27.61
CA THR A 219 0.16 -22.62 -28.67
C THR A 219 1.64 -22.64 -29.00
N HIS A 220 2.23 -23.84 -29.03
CA HIS A 220 3.56 -24.01 -29.60
C HIS A 220 3.51 -23.96 -31.13
N GLN A 221 4.40 -23.19 -31.73
CA GLN A 221 4.72 -23.24 -33.14
C GLN A 221 6.22 -23.48 -33.33
N GLY A 222 6.58 -24.50 -34.12
CA GLY A 222 7.97 -24.88 -34.39
C GLY A 222 8.69 -23.88 -35.30
N ASN A 223 7.95 -23.18 -36.16
CA ASN A 223 8.47 -22.08 -36.98
C ASN A 223 7.50 -20.87 -36.98
N PRO A 224 7.54 -20.02 -35.93
CA PRO A 224 6.65 -18.87 -35.81
C PRO A 224 6.77 -17.82 -36.93
N GLU A 225 7.89 -17.83 -37.68
CA GLU A 225 8.08 -16.95 -38.83
C GLU A 225 7.15 -17.33 -40.00
N SER A 226 6.77 -18.61 -40.09
CA SER A 226 5.98 -19.17 -41.18
C SER A 226 4.52 -19.48 -40.82
N ALA A 227 4.19 -19.49 -39.52
CA ALA A 227 2.86 -19.83 -39.03
C ALA A 227 2.59 -19.22 -37.65
N ALA A 228 1.31 -19.01 -37.32
CA ALA A 228 0.92 -18.41 -36.05
C ALA A 228 1.24 -19.32 -34.85
N GLY A 229 1.64 -18.70 -33.72
CA GLY A 229 1.95 -19.35 -32.44
C GLY A 229 3.28 -18.88 -31.86
N ILE A 230 3.71 -19.45 -30.73
CA ILE A 230 4.97 -19.09 -30.04
C ILE A 230 5.93 -20.29 -30.04
N PHE A 231 7.23 -20.03 -30.20
CA PHE A 231 8.24 -21.08 -30.03
C PHE A 231 8.40 -21.40 -28.54
N ILE A 232 8.09 -22.63 -28.11
CA ILE A 232 8.02 -23.06 -26.69
C ILE A 232 8.72 -24.42 -26.59
N THR A 233 10.05 -24.46 -26.66
CA THR A 233 10.82 -25.72 -26.63
C THR A 233 11.86 -25.73 -25.51
N ALA A 234 12.86 -24.85 -25.59
CA ALA A 234 13.91 -24.70 -24.58
C ALA A 234 13.52 -23.68 -23.49
N ALA A 235 14.18 -23.75 -22.33
CA ALA A 235 13.96 -22.79 -21.23
C ALA A 235 14.13 -21.32 -21.66
N SER A 236 15.08 -21.03 -22.56
CA SER A 236 15.31 -19.70 -23.14
C SER A 236 14.17 -19.21 -24.04
N SER A 237 13.26 -20.10 -24.44
CA SER A 237 12.11 -19.81 -25.31
C SER A 237 10.78 -19.90 -24.57
N LYS A 238 10.76 -19.99 -23.24
CA LYS A 238 9.52 -20.05 -22.46
C LYS A 238 9.14 -18.66 -21.97
N PRO A 239 8.05 -18.05 -22.49
CA PRO A 239 7.59 -16.75 -22.00
C PRO A 239 7.28 -16.77 -20.51
N SER A 240 7.72 -15.71 -19.82
CA SER A 240 7.40 -15.43 -18.43
C SER A 240 6.81 -14.04 -18.32
N PHE A 241 5.71 -13.90 -17.58
CA PHE A 241 4.99 -12.66 -17.39
C PHE A 241 4.89 -12.27 -15.92
N GLY A 242 4.98 -10.97 -15.66
CA GLY A 242 4.76 -10.40 -14.33
C GLY A 242 5.73 -10.94 -13.28
N TYR A 243 7.03 -11.04 -13.62
CA TYR A 243 8.04 -11.65 -12.77
C TYR A 243 7.68 -13.09 -12.37
N GLY A 244 7.49 -13.98 -13.34
CA GLY A 244 7.23 -15.41 -13.07
C GLY A 244 5.84 -15.75 -12.56
N MET A 245 4.93 -14.77 -12.42
CA MET A 245 3.55 -15.02 -12.01
C MET A 245 2.84 -15.96 -13.00
N LEU A 246 3.10 -15.80 -14.29
CA LEU A 246 2.63 -16.73 -15.32
C LEU A 246 3.79 -17.12 -16.24
N LYS A 247 4.14 -18.40 -16.25
CA LYS A 247 5.12 -18.99 -17.17
C LYS A 247 4.41 -19.95 -18.11
N ILE A 248 4.74 -19.88 -19.39
CA ILE A 248 4.30 -20.89 -20.36
C ILE A 248 5.31 -22.03 -20.30
N SER A 249 4.91 -23.17 -19.70
CA SER A 249 5.83 -24.29 -19.43
C SER A 249 5.95 -25.25 -20.61
N ALA A 250 4.87 -25.39 -21.38
CA ALA A 250 4.76 -26.17 -22.60
C ALA A 250 3.52 -25.66 -23.38
N GLN A 251 3.24 -26.27 -24.54
CA GLN A 251 2.00 -26.00 -25.26
C GLN A 251 0.78 -26.18 -24.34
N ASP A 252 -0.08 -25.16 -24.30
CA ASP A 252 -1.33 -25.11 -23.52
C ASP A 252 -1.15 -25.38 -22.01
N GLN A 253 0.09 -25.27 -21.51
CA GLN A 253 0.42 -25.48 -20.11
C GLN A 253 1.06 -24.24 -19.51
N THR A 254 0.57 -23.86 -18.34
CA THR A 254 1.15 -22.77 -17.56
C THR A 254 1.57 -23.23 -16.18
N ALA A 255 2.59 -22.55 -15.68
CA ALA A 255 3.03 -22.60 -14.31
C ALA A 255 2.97 -21.18 -13.71
N GLY A 256 2.99 -21.10 -12.39
CA GLY A 256 3.04 -19.84 -11.67
C GLY A 256 3.81 -19.99 -10.37
N LEU A 257 4.54 -18.94 -9.99
CA LEU A 257 5.28 -18.93 -8.73
C LEU A 257 4.34 -19.12 -7.54
N LYS A 258 4.79 -19.96 -6.59
CA LYS A 258 4.21 -20.02 -5.27
C LYS A 258 4.76 -18.88 -4.44
N LEU A 259 3.90 -17.93 -4.05
CA LEU A 259 4.31 -16.79 -3.23
C LEU A 259 3.83 -16.88 -1.77
N SER A 260 3.04 -17.88 -1.41
CA SER A 260 2.55 -18.09 -0.04
C SER A 260 3.67 -18.40 0.97
N ASP A 261 4.86 -18.77 0.49
CA ASP A 261 6.06 -19.07 1.28
C ASP A 261 7.31 -18.42 0.67
N ILE A 262 7.18 -17.22 0.12
CA ILE A 262 8.25 -16.53 -0.64
C ILE A 262 9.37 -15.96 0.22
N LYS A 263 9.16 -15.79 1.53
CA LYS A 263 10.12 -15.12 2.42
C LYS A 263 11.54 -15.69 2.30
N GLY A 264 12.47 -14.82 1.95
CA GLY A 264 13.91 -15.13 1.91
C GLY A 264 14.33 -16.02 0.73
N LYS A 265 13.42 -16.32 -0.20
CA LYS A 265 13.74 -17.11 -1.39
C LYS A 265 14.48 -16.25 -2.42
N THR A 266 15.54 -16.82 -3.00
CA THR A 266 16.50 -16.11 -3.86
C THR A 266 17.03 -16.97 -5.00
N ALA A 267 16.32 -18.04 -5.36
CA ALA A 267 16.82 -19.01 -6.35
C ALA A 267 16.93 -18.44 -7.78
N ASP A 268 16.13 -17.42 -8.10
CA ASP A 268 16.13 -16.72 -9.38
C ASP A 268 15.64 -15.27 -9.22
N ASP A 269 15.83 -14.43 -10.25
CA ASP A 269 15.50 -13.00 -10.24
C ASP A 269 14.02 -12.72 -9.94
N GLU A 270 13.12 -13.61 -10.36
CA GLU A 270 11.69 -13.46 -10.13
C GLU A 270 11.33 -13.72 -8.65
N GLN A 271 11.94 -14.75 -8.05
CA GLN A 271 11.84 -15.01 -6.62
C GLN A 271 12.49 -13.89 -5.80
N ILE A 272 13.64 -13.36 -6.24
CA ILE A 272 14.29 -12.21 -5.61
C ILE A 272 13.33 -11.03 -5.57
N PHE A 273 12.72 -10.68 -6.71
CA PHE A 273 11.73 -9.61 -6.77
C PHE A 273 10.57 -9.83 -5.78
N TRP A 274 9.91 -10.99 -5.84
CA TRP A 274 8.73 -11.24 -4.99
C TRP A 274 9.06 -11.41 -3.51
N SER A 275 10.23 -11.95 -3.17
CA SER A 275 10.74 -12.01 -1.79
C SER A 275 11.03 -10.60 -1.26
N SER A 276 11.68 -9.74 -2.05
CA SER A 276 11.90 -8.34 -1.71
C SER A 276 10.60 -7.55 -1.58
N CYS A 277 9.65 -7.77 -2.50
CA CYS A 277 8.31 -7.17 -2.45
C CYS A 277 7.58 -7.58 -1.17
N HIS A 278 7.56 -8.88 -0.84
CA HIS A 278 6.97 -9.39 0.41
C HIS A 278 7.63 -8.76 1.63
N ALA A 279 8.96 -8.76 1.71
CA ALA A 279 9.70 -8.20 2.84
C ALA A 279 9.37 -6.71 3.04
N ALA A 280 9.31 -5.93 1.97
CA ALA A 280 8.97 -4.51 2.03
C ALA A 280 7.51 -4.27 2.42
N VAL A 281 6.58 -5.02 1.83
CA VAL A 281 5.15 -4.93 2.18
C VAL A 281 4.94 -5.30 3.65
N LYS A 282 5.56 -6.38 4.12
CA LYS A 282 5.48 -6.82 5.51
C LYS A 282 6.10 -5.79 6.45
N ALA A 283 7.26 -5.22 6.11
CA ALA A 283 7.84 -4.12 6.89
C ALA A 283 6.90 -2.89 6.96
N GLY A 284 6.23 -2.53 5.86
CA GLY A 284 5.20 -1.50 5.84
C GLY A 284 3.97 -1.85 6.71
N GLN A 285 3.54 -3.12 6.70
CA GLN A 285 2.50 -3.64 7.59
C GLN A 285 2.91 -3.71 9.06
N ASP A 286 4.20 -3.80 9.36
CA ASP A 286 4.72 -3.88 10.71
C ASP A 286 5.16 -2.51 11.26
N MET A 287 5.15 -1.46 10.42
CA MET A 287 5.30 -0.07 10.88
C MET A 287 4.33 0.23 12.03
N GLU A 288 4.84 0.83 13.10
CA GLU A 288 4.06 1.13 14.29
C GLU A 288 3.07 2.28 14.01
N ALA A 289 1.78 2.01 14.19
CA ALA A 289 0.78 3.06 14.29
C ALA A 289 0.89 3.74 15.66
N LYS A 290 0.70 5.06 15.72
CA LYS A 290 0.65 5.77 17.00
C LYS A 290 -0.78 5.85 17.51
N LYS A 291 -0.92 5.73 18.83
CA LYS A 291 -2.20 5.93 19.51
C LYS A 291 -2.70 7.35 19.23
N THR A 292 -4.00 7.50 19.06
CA THR A 292 -4.63 8.81 18.99
C THR A 292 -4.46 9.54 20.33
N LEU A 293 -4.05 10.81 20.27
CA LEU A 293 -4.00 11.69 21.43
C LEU A 293 -5.08 12.77 21.32
N THR A 294 -5.66 13.12 22.46
CA THR A 294 -6.54 14.28 22.62
C THR A 294 -5.86 15.25 23.56
N VAL A 295 -5.86 16.55 23.23
CA VAL A 295 -5.26 17.58 24.08
C VAL A 295 -6.23 17.92 25.20
N ASP A 296 -6.13 17.14 26.27
CA ASP A 296 -6.96 17.23 27.46
C ASP A 296 -6.22 16.71 28.71
N GLN A 297 -6.97 16.53 29.80
CA GLN A 297 -6.46 15.96 31.04
C GLN A 297 -5.84 14.56 30.87
N THR A 298 -6.36 13.74 29.95
CA THR A 298 -5.85 12.39 29.70
C THR A 298 -4.45 12.42 29.11
N LEU A 299 -4.14 13.40 28.24
CA LEU A 299 -2.80 13.58 27.73
C LEU A 299 -1.83 14.00 28.84
N LEU A 300 -2.22 14.89 29.76
CA LEU A 300 -1.38 15.19 30.93
C LEU A 300 -1.07 13.94 31.75
N ALA A 301 -2.05 13.06 31.98
CA ALA A 301 -1.82 11.79 32.66
C ALA A 301 -0.87 10.87 31.88
N VAL A 302 -0.98 10.83 30.54
CA VAL A 302 -0.03 10.12 29.67
C VAL A 302 1.39 10.68 29.81
N LEU A 303 1.57 12.00 29.87
CA LEU A 303 2.87 12.62 30.09
C LEU A 303 3.45 12.18 31.44
N VAL A 304 2.69 12.26 32.53
CA VAL A 304 3.16 11.89 33.88
C VAL A 304 3.53 10.40 34.00
N ALA A 305 2.81 9.53 33.29
CA ALA A 305 3.06 8.09 33.28
C ALA A 305 4.27 7.69 32.40
N SER A 306 4.71 8.56 31.49
CA SER A 306 5.76 8.25 30.52
C SER A 306 7.13 7.98 31.16
N THR A 307 7.97 7.26 30.42
CA THR A 307 9.40 7.12 30.73
C THR A 307 10.14 8.43 30.59
N GLU A 308 9.72 9.28 29.65
CA GLU A 308 10.27 10.60 29.41
C GLU A 308 10.11 11.52 30.62
N MET A 309 8.98 11.46 31.35
CA MET A 309 8.81 12.18 32.61
C MET A 309 9.84 11.73 33.66
N GLN A 310 10.15 10.44 33.73
CA GLN A 310 11.16 9.94 34.67
C GLN A 310 12.54 10.52 34.35
N THR A 311 12.89 10.58 33.06
CA THR A 311 14.12 11.24 32.60
C THR A 311 14.13 12.73 32.96
N ILE A 312 13.04 13.45 32.70
CA ILE A 312 12.93 14.88 33.02
C ILE A 312 13.06 15.14 34.53
N LEU A 313 12.46 14.29 35.39
CA LEU A 313 12.59 14.41 36.84
C LEU A 313 14.04 14.16 37.32
N LYS A 314 14.74 13.19 36.73
CA LYS A 314 16.17 12.95 37.02
C LYS A 314 17.02 14.16 36.62
N LEU A 315 16.81 14.70 35.42
CA LEU A 315 17.53 15.88 34.95
C LEU A 315 17.26 17.11 35.83
N ALA A 316 16.02 17.31 36.26
CA ALA A 316 15.67 18.40 37.17
C ALA A 316 16.37 18.23 38.54
N ALA A 317 16.39 17.02 39.08
CA ALA A 317 17.08 16.74 40.34
C ALA A 317 18.61 16.89 40.22
N ALA A 318 19.19 16.45 39.10
CA ALA A 318 20.61 16.62 38.80
C ALA A 318 21.01 18.10 38.76
N ALA A 319 20.23 18.91 38.04
CA ALA A 319 20.42 20.35 38.00
C ALA A 319 20.31 20.99 39.39
N SER A 320 19.32 20.59 40.21
CA SER A 320 19.18 21.10 41.58
C SER A 320 20.32 20.67 42.52
N GLN A 321 20.91 19.50 42.29
CA GLN A 321 22.03 18.98 43.09
C GLN A 321 23.40 19.37 42.53
N GLN A 322 23.45 20.07 41.38
CA GLN A 322 24.69 20.37 40.65
C GLN A 322 25.55 19.13 40.39
N LYS A 323 24.90 18.04 39.98
CA LYS A 323 25.52 16.76 39.68
C LYS A 323 25.21 16.32 38.27
N GLU A 324 26.00 15.37 37.76
CA GLU A 324 25.64 14.66 36.55
C GLU A 324 24.40 13.77 36.79
N PRO A 325 23.54 13.56 35.77
CA PRO A 325 22.33 12.76 35.91
C PRO A 325 22.56 11.33 36.42
N GLU A 326 23.72 10.75 36.12
CA GLU A 326 24.13 9.40 36.52
C GLU A 326 24.48 9.29 38.00
N GLU A 327 24.87 10.40 38.63
CA GLU A 327 25.30 10.46 40.04
C GLU A 327 24.14 10.73 41.01
N VAL A 328 22.92 10.88 40.46
CA VAL A 328 21.74 11.34 41.19
C VAL A 328 20.80 10.17 41.46
N THR A 329 20.62 9.86 42.73
CA THR A 329 19.57 8.93 43.20
C THR A 329 18.31 9.72 43.56
N ILE A 330 17.21 9.50 42.84
CA ILE A 330 15.89 10.04 43.20
C ILE A 330 14.86 8.94 43.41
N ASN A 331 13.97 9.16 44.38
CA ASN A 331 12.72 8.40 44.48
C ASN A 331 11.68 9.00 43.53
N LEU A 332 11.49 8.34 42.38
CA LEU A 332 10.57 8.80 41.33
C LEU A 332 9.12 8.90 41.81
N ASP A 333 8.67 7.98 42.65
CA ASP A 333 7.29 7.98 43.15
C ASP A 333 7.04 9.15 44.08
N SER A 334 7.96 9.42 44.99
CA SER A 334 7.90 10.59 45.86
C SER A 334 7.95 11.89 45.04
N ALA A 335 8.84 11.99 44.05
CA ALA A 335 8.93 13.15 43.18
C ALA A 335 7.62 13.38 42.40
N LYS A 336 7.03 12.33 41.84
CA LYS A 336 5.73 12.41 41.16
C LYS A 336 4.62 12.86 42.11
N LYS A 337 4.55 12.30 43.33
CA LYS A 337 3.57 12.72 44.35
C LYS A 337 3.71 14.20 44.73
N THR A 338 4.94 14.72 44.82
CA THR A 338 5.17 16.15 45.09
C THR A 338 4.51 17.03 44.04
N TYR A 339 4.79 16.81 42.76
CA TYR A 339 4.32 17.67 41.68
C TYR A 339 2.87 17.39 41.25
N PHE A 340 2.47 16.12 41.18
CA PHE A 340 1.18 15.71 40.59
C PHE A 340 0.16 15.21 41.61
N GLY A 341 0.56 15.10 42.88
CA GLY A 341 -0.28 14.62 43.98
C GLY A 341 -0.39 13.09 44.03
N THR A 342 -0.98 12.59 45.11
CA THR A 342 -1.30 11.16 45.24
C THR A 342 -2.32 10.78 44.16
N ASP A 343 -2.05 9.68 43.45
CA ASP A 343 -2.88 9.18 42.35
C ASP A 343 -3.15 10.24 41.26
N ASN A 344 -2.19 11.15 41.05
CA ASN A 344 -2.28 12.22 40.06
C ASN A 344 -3.47 13.18 40.25
N ASN A 345 -3.99 13.31 41.48
CA ASN A 345 -5.18 14.12 41.77
C ASN A 345 -5.03 15.62 41.47
N LYS A 346 -3.81 16.15 41.30
CA LYS A 346 -3.57 17.55 40.90
C LYS A 346 -3.73 17.80 39.39
N ILE A 347 -3.75 16.77 38.55
CA ILE A 347 -3.80 16.92 37.08
C ILE A 347 -5.13 17.55 36.61
N GLY A 348 -6.27 17.12 37.14
CA GLY A 348 -7.59 17.64 36.74
C GLY A 348 -7.78 19.13 37.03
N PRO A 349 -7.50 19.60 38.26
CA PRO A 349 -7.50 21.01 38.59
C PRO A 349 -6.52 21.81 37.71
N LEU A 350 -5.32 21.29 37.45
CA LEU A 350 -4.33 21.94 36.59
C LEU A 350 -4.85 22.12 35.16
N TRP A 351 -5.42 21.07 34.56
CA TRP A 351 -6.00 21.17 33.21
C TRP A 351 -7.13 22.22 33.14
N THR A 352 -7.97 22.29 34.17
CA THR A 352 -9.05 23.29 34.24
C THR A 352 -8.50 24.71 34.18
N LYS A 353 -7.39 24.99 34.88
CA LYS A 353 -6.73 26.29 34.83
C LYS A 353 -6.10 26.55 33.46
N ILE A 354 -5.38 25.58 32.90
CA ILE A 354 -4.71 25.72 31.59
C ILE A 354 -5.75 26.04 30.51
N LYS A 355 -6.83 25.25 30.41
CA LYS A 355 -7.80 25.42 29.33
C LYS A 355 -8.60 26.73 29.45
N GLY A 356 -8.89 27.16 30.68
CA GLY A 356 -9.65 28.37 30.97
C GLY A 356 -8.82 29.65 30.94
N GLU A 357 -7.51 29.57 30.74
CA GLU A 357 -6.66 30.75 30.62
C GLU A 357 -7.02 31.52 29.36
N ASN A 358 -7.39 32.80 29.51
CA ASN A 358 -7.70 33.65 28.36
C ASN A 358 -6.41 34.06 27.67
N ILE A 359 -6.35 34.03 26.34
CA ILE A 359 -5.24 34.58 25.55
C ILE A 359 -5.77 35.56 24.50
N VAL A 360 -4.89 36.42 23.98
CA VAL A 360 -5.25 37.35 22.90
C VAL A 360 -5.69 36.57 21.66
N ASP A 361 -6.79 36.95 21.04
CA ASP A 361 -7.26 36.37 19.80
C ASP A 361 -6.60 37.07 18.61
N LEU A 362 -5.50 36.49 18.13
CA LEU A 362 -4.72 36.99 17.00
C LEU A 362 -5.53 37.15 15.70
N ILE A 363 -6.70 36.51 15.59
CA ILE A 363 -7.59 36.65 14.41
C ILE A 363 -8.47 37.91 14.52
N LYS A 364 -8.95 38.23 15.73
CA LYS A 364 -9.88 39.36 15.97
C LYS A 364 -9.18 40.63 16.44
N GLY A 365 -7.89 40.56 16.77
CA GLY A 365 -7.08 41.71 17.19
C GLY A 365 -6.78 41.71 18.69
N LYS A 366 -5.94 42.67 19.11
CA LYS A 366 -5.33 42.71 20.46
C LYS A 366 -6.32 42.85 21.62
N ASP A 367 -7.52 43.39 21.36
CA ASP A 367 -8.54 43.65 22.38
C ASP A 367 -9.54 42.50 22.55
N SER A 368 -9.43 41.46 21.72
CA SER A 368 -10.27 40.26 21.81
C SER A 368 -9.49 39.14 22.50
N THR A 369 -10.17 38.36 23.34
CA THR A 369 -9.59 37.18 23.99
C THR A 369 -10.40 35.93 23.72
N LYS A 370 -9.74 34.78 23.82
CA LYS A 370 -10.36 33.45 23.80
C LYS A 370 -9.67 32.51 24.79
N GLU A 371 -10.38 31.48 25.21
CA GLU A 371 -9.84 30.45 26.08
C GLU A 371 -8.75 29.64 25.36
N LEU A 372 -7.60 29.45 26.01
CA LEU A 372 -6.44 28.70 25.51
C LEU A 372 -6.84 27.28 25.09
N GLY A 373 -7.78 26.66 25.81
CA GLY A 373 -8.30 25.33 25.51
C GLY A 373 -8.92 25.21 24.11
N THR A 374 -9.48 26.30 23.57
CA THR A 374 -10.17 26.32 22.26
C THR A 374 -9.22 26.41 21.07
N VAL A 375 -7.94 26.70 21.31
CA VAL A 375 -6.95 26.87 20.25
C VAL A 375 -6.27 25.54 19.96
N THR A 376 -6.39 25.07 18.72
CA THR A 376 -5.80 23.79 18.27
C THR A 376 -4.71 23.97 17.22
N ASP A 377 -4.60 25.18 16.66
CA ASP A 377 -3.63 25.54 15.63
C ASP A 377 -2.32 25.97 16.31
N THR A 378 -1.28 25.13 16.19
CA THR A 378 0.03 25.36 16.79
C THR A 378 0.77 26.57 16.22
N THR A 379 0.34 27.12 15.07
CA THR A 379 0.93 28.37 14.55
C THR A 379 0.36 29.61 15.25
N LYS A 380 -0.78 29.46 15.94
CA LYS A 380 -1.44 30.53 16.71
C LYS A 380 -1.13 30.45 18.21
N LEU A 381 -0.65 29.30 18.67
CA LEU A 381 -0.06 29.09 20.00
C LEU A 381 1.41 29.50 19.96
#